data_AF-A0AAE0NFJ3-F1
#
_entry.id   AF-A0AAE0NFJ3-F1
#
_cell.length_a   1.000
_cell.length_b   1.000
_cell.length_c   1.000
_cell.angle_alpha   90.00
_cell.angle_beta   90.00
_cell.angle_gamma   90.00
#
_symmetry.space_group_name_H-M   'P 1'
#
loop_
_entity.id
_entity.type
_entity.pdbx_description
1 polymer ?
#
loop_
_entity_poly.entity_id
_entity_poly.type
_entity_poly.pdbx_seq_one_letter_code
_entity_poly.pdbx_strand_id
1 'polypeptide(L)' 'NPQGYSQWEHKSTPKYARGRVYIVGDAAHATTPGQGAGVGQAFEDAAVLGALFGSVARPEDIDAAFKAFDAV' A
#
# COMPACT_ATOMS: atom_id res chain seq x y z
N ASN A 1 -0.63 -31.52 -13.93
CA ASN A 1 -0.05 -30.39 -14.70
C ASN A 1 -0.10 -29.15 -13.82
N PRO A 2 0.91 -28.88 -12.96
CA PRO A 2 0.86 -27.67 -12.14
C PRO A 2 1.04 -26.48 -13.08
N GLN A 3 0.05 -25.60 -13.09
CA GLN A 3 0.15 -24.31 -13.78
C GLN A 3 1.16 -23.47 -13.00
N GLY A 4 2.30 -23.15 -13.62
CA GLY A 4 3.27 -22.23 -13.07
C GLY A 4 2.91 -20.79 -13.45
N TYR A 5 2.96 -19.88 -12.50
CA TYR A 5 2.82 -18.44 -12.75
C TYR A 5 4.21 -17.82 -12.90
N SER A 6 4.38 -16.91 -13.86
CA SER A 6 5.61 -16.12 -13.94
C SER A 6 5.69 -15.19 -12.74
N GLN A 7 6.86 -15.15 -12.10
CA GLN A 7 7.08 -14.34 -10.90
C GLN A 7 7.67 -12.98 -11.30
N TRP A 8 7.01 -11.92 -10.84
CA TRP A 8 7.39 -10.54 -11.08
C TRP A 8 7.35 -9.79 -9.76
N GLU A 9 8.26 -8.84 -9.59
CA GLU A 9 8.30 -7.94 -8.45
C GLU A 9 8.36 -6.50 -8.92
N HIS A 10 7.74 -5.62 -8.15
CA HIS A 10 7.79 -4.19 -8.39
C HIS A 10 9.08 -3.60 -7.82
N LYS A 11 9.84 -2.85 -8.63
CA LYS A 11 11.20 -2.41 -8.24
C LYS A 11 11.23 -1.24 -7.24
N SER A 12 10.33 -0.27 -7.37
CA SER A 12 10.21 0.89 -6.45
C SER A 12 9.05 1.80 -6.87
N THR A 13 8.26 2.27 -5.91
CA THR A 13 7.26 3.34 -6.10
C THR A 13 7.64 4.52 -5.22
N PRO A 14 8.05 5.67 -5.77
CA PRO A 14 8.48 6.81 -4.97
C PRO A 14 7.34 7.59 -4.31
N LYS A 15 6.10 7.41 -4.79
CA LYS A 15 4.87 8.01 -4.22
C LYS A 15 3.68 7.10 -4.49
N TYR A 16 2.88 6.83 -3.47
CA TYR A 16 1.69 6.00 -3.59
C TYR A 16 0.41 6.84 -3.66
N ALA A 17 0.50 8.14 -3.33
CA ALA A 17 -0.61 9.08 -3.37
C ALA A 17 -0.55 10.04 -4.58
N ARG A 18 -1.71 10.33 -5.18
CA ARG A 18 -1.91 11.50 -6.06
C ARG A 18 -3.28 12.13 -5.82
N GLY A 19 -3.28 13.30 -5.18
CA GLY A 19 -4.52 13.96 -4.77
C GLY A 19 -5.27 13.09 -3.77
N ARG A 20 -6.54 12.77 -4.08
CA ARG A 20 -7.39 11.93 -3.22
C ARG A 20 -7.37 10.44 -3.56
N VAL A 21 -6.42 10.00 -4.40
CA VAL A 21 -6.29 8.61 -4.83
C VAL A 21 -4.98 8.04 -4.30
N TYR A 22 -5.07 6.82 -3.76
CA TYR A 22 -3.97 6.10 -3.14
C TYR A 22 -3.97 4.64 -3.59
N ILE A 23 -2.78 4.04 -3.75
CA ILE A 23 -2.60 2.62 -4.14
C ILE A 23 -1.96 1.82 -3.00
N VAL A 24 -2.40 0.58 -2.82
CA VAL A 24 -1.95 -0.36 -1.75
C VAL A 24 -1.83 -1.78 -2.31
N GLY A 25 -1.23 -2.68 -1.54
CA GLY A 25 -1.08 -4.10 -1.90
C GLY A 25 -0.24 -4.28 -3.17
N ASP A 26 -0.57 -5.30 -3.96
CA ASP A 26 0.18 -5.62 -5.19
C ASP A 26 0.25 -4.44 -6.19
N ALA A 27 -0.74 -3.55 -6.19
CA ALA A 27 -0.71 -2.36 -7.04
C ALA A 27 0.42 -1.38 -6.65
N ALA A 28 0.80 -1.37 -5.37
CA ALA A 28 1.84 -0.52 -4.80
C ALA A 28 3.20 -1.24 -4.71
N HIS A 29 3.19 -2.50 -4.31
CA HIS A 29 4.38 -3.24 -3.88
C HIS A 29 4.29 -4.75 -4.15
N ALA A 30 3.83 -5.16 -5.34
CA ALA A 30 3.85 -6.57 -5.73
C ALA A 30 5.22 -7.24 -5.46
N THR A 31 5.20 -8.33 -4.69
CA THR A 31 6.38 -9.11 -4.31
C THR A 31 6.32 -10.52 -4.85
N THR A 32 7.48 -11.16 -5.01
CA THR A 32 7.52 -12.60 -5.28
C THR A 32 7.04 -13.38 -4.05
N PRO A 33 6.36 -14.52 -4.22
CA PRO A 33 5.73 -15.25 -3.11
C PRO A 33 6.74 -15.95 -2.18
N GLY A 34 8.05 -15.86 -2.44
CA GLY A 34 9.09 -16.62 -1.74
C GLY A 34 9.13 -16.43 -0.22
N GLN A 35 8.68 -15.28 0.28
CA GLN A 35 8.58 -15.00 1.73
C GLN A 35 7.15 -15.12 2.27
N GLY A 36 6.13 -15.30 1.42
CA GLY A 36 4.73 -15.33 1.84
C GLY A 36 4.21 -14.02 2.46
N ALA A 37 4.95 -12.92 2.35
CA ALA A 37 4.67 -11.67 3.05
C ALA A 37 3.62 -10.77 2.37
N GLY A 38 3.38 -10.92 1.07
CA GLY A 38 2.54 -9.98 0.29
C GLY A 38 1.15 -9.72 0.86
N VAL A 39 0.48 -10.77 1.36
CA VAL A 39 -0.84 -10.62 2.02
C VAL A 39 -0.72 -9.87 3.34
N GLY A 40 0.33 -10.14 4.12
CA GLY A 40 0.61 -9.41 5.36
C GLY A 40 0.86 -7.93 5.11
N GLN A 41 1.66 -7.60 4.08
CA GLN A 41 1.92 -6.22 3.67
C GLN A 41 0.63 -5.49 3.28
N ALA A 42 -0.27 -6.15 2.53
CA ALA A 42 -1.56 -5.55 2.19
C ALA A 42 -2.46 -5.32 3.42
N PHE A 43 -2.40 -6.18 4.45
CA PHE A 43 -3.11 -5.95 5.70
C PHE A 43 -2.50 -4.83 6.53
N GLU A 44 -1.18 -4.71 6.56
CA GLU A 44 -0.47 -3.61 7.21
C GLU A 44 -0.84 -2.26 6.58
N ASP A 45 -0.90 -2.18 5.24
CA ASP A 45 -1.37 -0.99 4.53
C ASP A 45 -2.76 -0.56 5.02
N ALA A 46 -3.70 -1.51 5.07
CA ALA A 46 -5.08 -1.25 5.48
C ALA A 46 -5.16 -0.80 6.95
N ALA A 47 -4.35 -1.41 7.84
CA ALA A 47 -4.31 -1.06 9.24
C ALA A 47 -3.75 0.36 9.47
N VAL A 48 -2.63 0.69 8.83
CA VAL A 48 -2.01 2.02 8.94
C VAL A 48 -2.89 3.10 8.34
N LEU A 49 -3.45 2.89 7.15
CA LEU A 49 -4.42 3.83 6.56
C LEU A 49 -5.64 3.99 7.46
N GLY A 50 -6.20 2.89 8.00
CA GLY A 50 -7.33 2.94 8.92
C GLY A 50 -7.05 3.80 10.15
N ALA A 51 -5.87 3.66 10.75
CA ALA A 51 -5.44 4.48 11.89
C ALA A 51 -5.29 5.96 11.52
N LEU A 52 -4.65 6.26 10.38
CA LEU A 52 -4.45 7.64 9.91
C LEU A 52 -5.77 8.32 9.57
N PHE A 53 -6.67 7.63 8.85
CA PHE A 53 -8.00 8.16 8.55
C PHE A 53 -8.88 8.32 9.80
N GLY A 54 -8.69 7.50 10.84
CA GLY A 54 -9.31 7.71 12.14
C GLY A 54 -8.93 9.04 12.81
N SER A 55 -7.80 9.64 12.42
CA SER A 55 -7.35 10.96 12.92
C SER A 55 -7.79 12.15 12.06
N VAL A 56 -8.43 11.91 10.92
CA VAL A 56 -8.90 12.96 10.00
C VAL A 56 -10.16 13.61 10.56
N ALA A 57 -10.08 14.88 10.91
CA ALA A 57 -11.21 15.65 11.42
C ALA A 57 -12.01 16.34 10.29
N ARG A 58 -11.32 16.74 9.21
CA ARG A 58 -11.92 17.45 8.08
C ARG A 58 -11.38 16.94 6.74
N PRO A 59 -12.13 17.12 5.63
CA PRO A 59 -11.68 16.69 4.30
C PRO A 59 -10.35 17.28 3.82
N GLU A 60 -9.95 18.43 4.37
CA GLU A 60 -8.66 19.10 4.10
C GLU A 60 -7.47 18.35 4.72
N ASP A 61 -7.71 17.55 5.76
CA ASP A 61 -6.65 16.85 6.50
C ASP A 61 -6.25 15.51 5.83
N ILE A 62 -7.00 15.08 4.81
CA ILE A 62 -6.76 13.83 4.06
C ILE A 62 -5.38 13.83 3.40
N ASP A 63 -4.95 14.96 2.83
CA ASP A 63 -3.62 15.08 2.20
C ASP A 63 -2.49 14.90 3.23
N ALA A 64 -2.72 15.29 4.49
CA ALA A 64 -1.76 15.07 5.57
C ALA A 64 -1.70 13.59 5.97
N ALA A 65 -2.85 12.90 6.02
CA ALA A 65 -2.91 11.46 6.26
C ALA A 65 -2.14 10.67 5.19
N PHE A 66 -2.32 10.99 3.90
CA PHE A 66 -1.57 10.32 2.84
C PHE A 66 -0.07 10.58 2.89
N LYS A 67 0.35 11.82 3.20
CA LYS A 67 1.77 12.13 3.39
C LYS A 67 2.39 11.39 4.58
N ALA A 68 1.61 11.20 5.64
CA ALA A 68 2.05 10.44 6.81
C ALA A 68 2.24 8.96 6.47
N PHE A 69 1.36 8.39 5.64
CA PHE A 69 1.52 7.03 5.14
C PHE A 69 2.78 6.87 4.27
N ASP A 70 3.00 7.76 3.28
CA ASP A 70 4.16 7.72 2.38
C ASP A 70 5.53 7.82 3.11
N ALA A 71 5.54 8.23 4.39
CA ALA A 71 6.75 8.40 5.20
C ALA A 71 7.13 7.15 6.03
N VAL A 72 6.30 6.10 6.01
CA VAL A 72 6.54 4.80 6.66
C VAL A 72 7.19 3.85 5.67
#